data_AF-A0A4Q5VCV8-F1
#
_entry.id   AF-A0A4Q5VCV8-F1
#
_cell.length_a   1.000
_cell.length_b   1.000
_cell.length_c   1.000
_cell.angle_alpha   90.00
_cell.angle_beta   90.00
_cell.angle_gamma   90.00
#
_symmetry.space_group_name_H-M   'P 1'
#
loop_
_entity.id
_entity.type
_entity.pdbx_description
1 polymer ?
#
loop_
_entity_poly.entity_id
_entity_poly.type
_entity_poly.pdbx_seq_one_letter_code
_entity_poly.pdbx_strand_id
1 'polypeptide(L)'
;MQKIILMHQAYLSRLASLSTVIILFTFLCFTGCGGGGGNGPNSKKSSSHASTSTSVILSGKITYDYVPHNSDFIGLDYTATERRPVRGAMVELLDSVGEVKAFTSTTSDGAYSVAVEQNIFLKVRVKAQLLNNSSPSWDFKVTDNTANNALYVLEGSLASSGTTDSVRDLHASSGWDGFGYPAPRSAAPFAILDSIYVGLMRVTSAGNTKSLRPLELRWSTKNSAADGDYTMGEIGTSFYDGSAIYILGDANYDIDEYDPHVLLHEWGHYLEDELFRSDSIGGDHADGKFLDMRVAMSEGFANAFSGIVIDRANYSDASGVYQASGFTFDIAKKSRINKGYFSEGSISSILYNFYASDENKTANDFKPLFQILSSASYYTNEAMISIYVFYSELRKQIPQYVSVLQALMREQSIWGEDEYGANESNSGGLAIQLPIYKEILVNGYPTRICSSNQYGEQNKLGNSQFVKLNITQAVQLSVHVEKSVDINTYSKPEFFIYLRGAQVGYAENIEADKVSTSIKLSKGNYVLEIYDKIYRDNENSTSKNTSCFDVYVIAN
;
A
#
# COMPACT_ATOMS: atom_id res chain seq x y z
N MET A 1 -16.90 5.32 -6.60
CA MET A 1 -16.66 6.60 -5.87
C MET A 1 -16.13 6.18 -4.52
N GLN A 2 -14.81 6.02 -4.39
CA GLN A 2 -14.15 5.50 -3.18
C GLN A 2 -14.53 6.37 -1.98
N LYS A 3 -15.48 5.88 -1.18
CA LYS A 3 -15.78 6.42 0.14
C LYS A 3 -14.90 5.65 1.11
N ILE A 4 -13.68 6.13 1.33
CA ILE A 4 -12.84 5.65 2.42
C ILE A 4 -13.07 6.60 3.60
N ILE A 5 -13.76 6.10 4.65
CA ILE A 5 -13.96 6.81 5.92
C ILE A 5 -12.99 6.24 6.96
N LEU A 6 -12.51 7.16 7.80
CA LEU A 6 -11.35 7.06 8.68
C LEU A 6 -11.32 5.85 9.61
N MET A 7 -10.14 5.24 9.73
CA MET A 7 -9.62 4.91 11.06
C MET A 7 -8.49 5.86 11.40
N HIS A 8 -8.72 6.62 12.47
CA HIS A 8 -7.69 7.25 13.30
C HIS A 8 -6.39 6.44 13.24
N GLN A 9 -5.33 7.00 12.65
CA GLN A 9 -3.97 6.57 12.92
C GLN A 9 -3.84 6.42 14.44
N ALA A 10 -3.73 5.17 14.89
CA ALA A 10 -2.86 4.79 15.97
C ALA A 10 -2.69 5.85 17.07
N TYR A 11 -3.76 6.18 17.81
CA TYR A 11 -3.59 6.61 19.19
C TYR A 11 -2.78 5.50 19.86
N LEU A 12 -1.51 5.76 20.20
CA LEU A 12 -0.58 4.91 20.96
C LEU A 12 0.51 4.14 20.18
N SER A 13 1.07 4.66 19.09
CA SER A 13 2.47 4.34 18.76
C SER A 13 3.45 5.15 19.63
N ARG A 14 3.40 5.00 20.98
CA ARG A 14 4.44 5.40 21.95
C ARG A 14 4.05 5.08 23.41
N LEU A 15 4.54 3.96 23.92
CA LEU A 15 5.32 3.97 25.15
C LEU A 15 6.62 3.21 24.85
N ALA A 16 7.67 3.98 24.62
CA ALA A 16 9.03 3.46 24.55
C ALA A 16 9.55 3.23 25.98
N SER A 17 10.06 2.03 26.28
CA SER A 17 11.35 1.89 26.97
C SER A 17 11.78 0.43 27.11
N LEU A 18 12.99 0.17 26.59
CA LEU A 18 14.02 -0.77 27.03
C LEU A 18 13.69 -1.69 28.22
N SER A 19 13.92 -2.99 28.02
CA SER A 19 14.70 -3.78 28.96
C SER A 19 15.55 -4.78 28.19
N THR A 20 16.84 -4.46 28.12
CA THR A 20 17.92 -5.32 27.66
C THR A 20 17.95 -6.59 28.50
N VAL A 21 17.70 -7.75 27.91
CA VAL A 21 18.08 -9.04 28.49
C VAL A 21 19.12 -9.66 27.57
N ILE A 22 20.38 -9.55 28.01
CA ILE A 22 21.52 -10.27 27.44
C ILE A 22 21.32 -11.75 27.77
N ILE A 23 20.98 -12.58 26.77
CA ILE A 23 21.12 -14.04 26.89
C ILE A 23 22.45 -14.43 26.26
N LEU A 24 23.43 -14.58 27.13
CA LEU A 24 24.74 -15.14 26.85
C LEU A 24 24.56 -16.66 26.61
N PHE A 25 24.67 -17.12 25.36
CA PHE A 25 24.77 -18.57 25.10
C PHE A 25 26.23 -19.01 25.24
N THR A 26 26.51 -19.55 26.42
CA THR A 26 27.79 -20.12 26.82
C THR A 26 28.03 -21.43 26.07
N PHE A 27 29.13 -21.48 25.31
CA PHE A 27 29.71 -22.72 24.79
C PHE A 27 30.16 -23.60 25.97
N LEU A 28 29.48 -24.71 26.22
CA LEU A 28 30.02 -25.77 27.08
C LEU A 28 30.73 -26.82 26.22
N CYS A 29 32.06 -26.68 26.17
CA CYS A 29 32.95 -27.79 25.87
C CYS A 29 32.94 -28.77 27.05
N PHE A 30 32.56 -30.02 26.80
CA PHE A 30 32.95 -31.14 27.65
C PHE A 30 34.07 -31.91 26.97
N THR A 31 35.28 -31.79 27.51
CA THR A 31 36.33 -32.79 27.37
C THR A 31 36.29 -33.69 28.61
N GLY A 32 36.25 -35.00 28.39
CA GLY A 32 36.35 -36.04 29.40
C GLY A 32 37.11 -37.22 28.83
N CYS A 33 38.27 -37.48 29.41
CA CYS A 33 39.34 -38.39 28.96
C CYS A 33 39.02 -39.87 29.28
N GLY A 34 39.58 -40.82 28.52
CA GLY A 34 39.50 -42.25 28.85
C GLY A 34 40.20 -43.15 27.83
N GLY A 35 41.43 -43.58 28.13
CA GLY A 35 42.35 -44.25 27.22
C GLY A 35 42.07 -45.73 26.89
N GLY A 36 42.99 -46.31 26.10
CA GLY A 36 43.32 -47.74 26.13
C GLY A 36 43.09 -48.49 24.81
N GLY A 37 44.18 -48.85 24.14
CA GLY A 37 44.15 -49.67 22.92
C GLY A 37 43.92 -51.17 23.16
N GLY A 38 43.61 -51.89 22.08
CA GLY A 38 43.55 -53.35 22.05
C GLY A 38 43.13 -53.90 20.68
N ASN A 39 44.02 -54.67 20.05
CA ASN A 39 43.84 -55.43 18.80
C ASN A 39 42.69 -56.45 18.85
N GLY A 40 42.06 -56.73 17.70
CA GLY A 40 41.61 -58.09 17.34
C GLY A 40 40.26 -58.18 16.61
N PRO A 41 40.07 -59.15 15.68
CA PRO A 41 39.16 -59.02 14.54
C PRO A 41 37.82 -59.79 14.66
N ASN A 42 36.98 -59.61 13.63
CA ASN A 42 35.72 -60.29 13.30
C ASN A 42 34.45 -59.89 14.07
N SER A 43 33.50 -59.25 13.38
CA SER A 43 32.23 -59.90 13.04
C SER A 43 31.29 -59.00 12.23
N LYS A 44 30.71 -59.63 11.20
CA LYS A 44 29.38 -59.38 10.61
C LYS A 44 29.10 -58.01 9.99
N LYS A 45 29.18 -57.99 8.65
CA LYS A 45 28.38 -57.12 7.78
C LYS A 45 26.91 -57.20 8.21
N SER A 46 26.44 -56.19 8.93
CA SER A 46 25.02 -55.83 8.97
C SER A 46 24.78 -54.92 7.77
N SER A 47 24.18 -55.48 6.72
CA SER A 47 23.59 -54.67 5.66
C SER A 47 22.40 -53.93 6.26
N SER A 48 22.61 -52.69 6.70
CA SER A 48 21.51 -51.74 6.78
C SER A 48 20.95 -51.61 5.36
N HIS A 49 19.83 -52.29 5.10
CA HIS A 49 18.98 -51.96 3.97
C HIS A 49 18.57 -50.50 4.15
N ALA A 50 19.30 -49.58 3.53
CA ALA A 50 18.75 -48.31 3.18
C ALA A 50 17.61 -48.64 2.21
N SER A 51 16.37 -48.63 2.71
CA SER A 51 15.20 -48.61 1.86
C SER A 51 15.29 -47.33 1.03
N THR A 52 15.85 -47.44 -0.17
CA THR A 52 15.71 -46.42 -1.21
C THR A 52 14.22 -46.37 -1.50
N SER A 53 13.50 -45.45 -0.84
CA SER A 53 12.09 -45.19 -1.13
C SER A 53 12.00 -44.86 -2.61
N THR A 54 11.31 -45.70 -3.37
CA THR A 54 11.11 -45.45 -4.79
C THR A 54 10.16 -44.25 -4.93
N SER A 55 10.54 -43.29 -5.77
CA SER A 55 9.74 -42.10 -6.02
C SER A 55 9.11 -42.11 -7.41
N VAL A 56 8.07 -41.30 -7.57
CA VAL A 56 7.42 -40.94 -8.85
C VAL A 56 7.26 -39.43 -8.91
N ILE A 57 7.22 -38.87 -10.11
CA ILE A 57 6.94 -37.46 -10.33
C ILE A 57 5.42 -37.27 -10.44
N LEU A 58 4.90 -36.42 -9.57
CA LEU A 58 3.54 -35.90 -9.68
C LEU A 58 3.65 -34.46 -10.22
N SER A 59 2.96 -34.21 -11.32
CA SER A 59 2.94 -32.90 -11.99
C SER A 59 1.52 -32.48 -12.33
N GLY A 60 1.34 -31.27 -12.82
CA GLY A 60 0.06 -30.81 -13.34
C GLY A 60 0.06 -29.31 -13.58
N LYS A 61 -1.09 -28.81 -14.02
CA LYS A 61 -1.34 -27.39 -14.23
C LYS A 61 -2.51 -26.93 -13.36
N ILE A 62 -2.31 -25.81 -12.68
CA ILE A 62 -3.33 -25.13 -11.89
C ILE A 62 -3.80 -23.91 -12.67
N THR A 63 -5.11 -23.77 -12.80
CA THR A 63 -5.74 -22.70 -13.57
C THR A 63 -6.96 -22.13 -12.86
N TYR A 64 -7.35 -20.92 -13.21
CA TYR A 64 -8.56 -20.27 -12.72
C TYR A 64 -9.31 -19.59 -13.86
N ASP A 65 -10.62 -19.38 -13.68
CA ASP A 65 -11.43 -18.54 -14.55
C ASP A 65 -11.20 -17.06 -14.23
N TYR A 66 -10.56 -16.34 -15.15
CA TYR A 66 -10.48 -14.88 -15.14
C TYR A 66 -11.64 -14.30 -15.91
N VAL A 67 -12.41 -13.42 -15.28
CA VAL A 67 -13.49 -12.68 -15.94
C VAL A 67 -12.97 -11.28 -16.28
N PRO A 68 -12.78 -10.93 -17.57
CA PRO A 68 -12.34 -9.59 -17.95
C PRO A 68 -13.45 -8.55 -17.75
N HIS A 69 -13.08 -7.28 -17.74
CA HIS A 69 -14.02 -6.18 -17.96
C HIS A 69 -14.52 -6.15 -19.41
N ASN A 70 -15.69 -5.56 -19.64
CA ASN A 70 -16.17 -5.24 -20.98
C ASN A 70 -15.20 -4.31 -21.72
N SER A 71 -15.30 -4.27 -23.06
CA SER A 71 -14.40 -3.47 -23.91
C SER A 71 -14.45 -1.95 -23.65
N ASP A 72 -15.54 -1.47 -23.04
CA ASP A 72 -15.72 -0.08 -22.60
C ASP A 72 -15.31 0.15 -21.14
N PHE A 73 -14.78 -0.89 -20.47
CA PHE A 73 -14.32 -0.89 -19.08
C PHE A 73 -15.42 -0.72 -18.04
N ILE A 74 -16.68 -1.00 -18.41
CA ILE A 74 -17.83 -0.93 -17.52
C ILE A 74 -18.36 -2.34 -17.27
N GLY A 75 -18.19 -2.82 -16.04
CA GLY A 75 -18.66 -4.13 -15.63
C GLY A 75 -17.88 -5.29 -16.26
N LEU A 76 -18.30 -6.51 -15.94
CA LEU A 76 -17.61 -7.75 -16.31
C LEU A 76 -18.21 -8.40 -17.57
N ASP A 77 -17.34 -8.98 -18.40
CA ASP A 77 -17.69 -9.78 -19.57
C ASP A 77 -17.51 -11.27 -19.26
N TYR A 78 -18.56 -11.89 -18.71
CA TYR A 78 -18.57 -13.34 -18.44
C TYR A 78 -18.49 -14.19 -19.72
N THR A 79 -18.86 -13.66 -20.88
CA THR A 79 -18.78 -14.41 -22.14
C THR A 79 -17.34 -14.52 -22.66
N ALA A 80 -16.49 -13.59 -22.25
CA ALA A 80 -15.06 -13.58 -22.51
C ALA A 80 -14.22 -14.19 -21.36
N THR A 81 -14.83 -15.01 -20.50
CA THR A 81 -14.09 -15.70 -19.42
C THR A 81 -12.91 -16.50 -19.99
N GLU A 82 -11.73 -16.28 -19.42
CA GLU A 82 -10.47 -16.90 -19.84
C GLU A 82 -9.95 -17.86 -18.77
N ARG A 83 -9.52 -19.04 -19.20
CA ARG A 83 -8.79 -19.96 -18.32
C ARG A 83 -7.32 -19.53 -18.20
N ARG A 84 -6.95 -18.87 -17.11
CA ARG A 84 -5.60 -18.36 -16.84
C ARG A 84 -4.81 -19.26 -15.87
N PRO A 85 -3.46 -19.26 -15.93
CA PRO A 85 -2.65 -20.02 -14.99
C PRO A 85 -2.66 -19.39 -13.60
N VAL A 86 -2.70 -20.21 -12.54
CA VAL A 86 -2.39 -19.73 -11.18
C VAL A 86 -0.87 -19.65 -11.06
N ARG A 87 -0.31 -18.43 -10.92
CA ARG A 87 1.14 -18.19 -10.98
C ARG A 87 1.75 -18.02 -9.59
N GLY A 88 2.88 -18.69 -9.32
CA GLY A 88 3.66 -18.51 -8.09
C GLY A 88 3.02 -19.06 -6.80
N ALA A 89 1.82 -19.64 -6.87
CA ALA A 89 1.08 -20.16 -5.74
C ALA A 89 1.72 -21.42 -5.14
N MET A 90 1.69 -21.53 -3.82
CA MET A 90 2.17 -22.69 -3.07
C MET A 90 1.29 -23.92 -3.29
N VAL A 91 1.90 -25.07 -3.57
CA VAL A 91 1.25 -26.38 -3.78
C VAL A 91 1.75 -27.36 -2.72
N GLU A 92 0.81 -28.05 -2.07
CA GLU A 92 1.05 -29.10 -1.08
C GLU A 92 0.46 -30.42 -1.55
N LEU A 93 1.17 -31.52 -1.28
CA LEU A 93 0.73 -32.88 -1.52
C LEU A 93 0.43 -33.50 -0.16
N LEU A 94 -0.85 -33.71 0.11
CA LEU A 94 -1.36 -34.13 1.42
C LEU A 94 -1.78 -35.59 1.38
N ASP A 95 -1.50 -36.34 2.44
CA ASP A 95 -2.01 -37.70 2.57
C ASP A 95 -3.49 -37.74 3.03
N SER A 96 -3.97 -38.95 3.32
CA SER A 96 -5.35 -39.17 3.77
C SER A 96 -5.69 -38.58 5.14
N VAL A 97 -4.69 -38.27 5.98
CA VAL A 97 -4.88 -37.64 7.30
C VAL A 97 -4.57 -36.14 7.28
N GLY A 98 -4.16 -35.60 6.13
CA GLY A 98 -3.88 -34.19 5.94
C GLY A 98 -2.44 -33.78 6.25
N GLU A 99 -1.51 -34.73 6.36
CA GLU A 99 -0.08 -34.42 6.51
C GLU A 99 0.53 -34.04 5.16
N VAL A 100 1.31 -32.95 5.14
CA VAL A 100 2.09 -32.53 3.96
C VAL A 100 3.25 -33.50 3.75
N LYS A 101 3.23 -34.23 2.64
CA LYS A 101 4.31 -35.14 2.23
C LYS A 101 5.31 -34.50 1.28
N ALA A 102 4.87 -33.53 0.49
CA ALA A 102 5.73 -32.73 -0.37
C ALA A 102 5.09 -31.36 -0.64
N PHE A 103 5.90 -30.40 -1.04
CA PHE A 103 5.43 -29.09 -1.48
C PHE A 103 6.30 -28.52 -2.59
N THR A 104 5.74 -27.60 -3.37
CA THR A 104 6.41 -26.86 -4.44
C THR A 104 5.61 -25.58 -4.70
N SER A 105 5.97 -24.80 -5.73
CA SER A 105 5.16 -23.67 -6.19
C SER A 105 4.84 -23.82 -7.67
N THR A 106 3.74 -23.20 -8.08
CA THR A 106 3.41 -23.09 -9.50
C THR A 106 4.36 -22.13 -10.21
N THR A 107 4.73 -22.48 -11.44
CA THR A 107 5.51 -21.64 -12.36
C THR A 107 4.65 -20.52 -12.96
N SER A 108 5.25 -19.66 -13.80
CA SER A 108 4.53 -18.57 -14.48
C SER A 108 3.49 -19.04 -15.51
N ASP A 109 3.54 -20.31 -15.94
CA ASP A 109 2.52 -20.95 -16.78
C ASP A 109 1.55 -21.84 -15.98
N GLY A 110 1.62 -21.78 -14.63
CA GLY A 110 0.75 -22.50 -13.71
C GLY A 110 1.08 -23.98 -13.54
N ALA A 111 2.20 -24.44 -14.08
CA ALA A 111 2.65 -25.82 -13.93
C ALA A 111 3.30 -26.05 -12.56
N TYR A 112 3.23 -27.29 -12.06
CA TYR A 112 3.99 -27.73 -10.90
C TYR A 112 4.52 -29.14 -11.14
N SER A 113 5.60 -29.49 -10.46
CA SER A 113 6.21 -30.81 -10.52
C SER A 113 6.96 -31.10 -9.22
N VAL A 114 6.75 -32.28 -8.63
CA VAL A 114 7.39 -32.69 -7.39
C VAL A 114 7.53 -34.21 -7.31
N ALA A 115 8.64 -34.68 -6.74
CA ALA A 115 8.86 -36.09 -6.47
C ALA A 115 8.15 -36.51 -5.18
N VAL A 116 7.42 -37.63 -5.22
CA VAL A 116 6.71 -38.21 -4.07
C VAL A 116 6.97 -39.71 -3.98
N GLU A 117 6.73 -40.31 -2.82
CA GLU A 117 6.83 -41.76 -2.63
C GLU A 117 5.83 -42.52 -3.52
N GLN A 118 6.21 -43.71 -3.98
CA GLN A 118 5.32 -44.60 -4.72
C GLN A 118 4.21 -45.20 -3.85
N ASN A 119 3.08 -45.53 -4.48
CA ASN A 119 1.97 -46.27 -3.88
C ASN A 119 1.38 -45.65 -2.59
N ILE A 120 1.48 -44.34 -2.41
CA ILE A 120 0.82 -43.61 -1.33
C ILE A 120 -0.38 -42.82 -1.86
N PHE A 121 -1.41 -42.65 -1.04
CA PHE A 121 -2.56 -41.83 -1.39
C PHE A 121 -2.28 -40.37 -1.09
N LEU A 122 -2.37 -39.52 -2.10
CA LEU A 122 -2.13 -38.08 -2.01
C LEU A 122 -3.28 -37.30 -2.64
N LYS A 123 -3.56 -36.11 -2.13
CA LYS A 123 -4.35 -35.08 -2.81
C LYS A 123 -3.49 -33.84 -3.02
N VAL A 124 -3.75 -33.14 -4.12
CA VAL A 124 -3.11 -31.86 -4.43
C VAL A 124 -3.92 -30.76 -3.75
N ARG A 125 -3.27 -29.90 -2.98
CA ARG A 125 -3.85 -28.66 -2.45
C ARG A 125 -3.02 -27.50 -2.96
N VAL A 126 -3.64 -26.55 -3.65
CA VAL A 126 -3.01 -25.26 -3.96
C VAL A 126 -3.56 -24.21 -3.00
N LYS A 127 -2.66 -23.44 -2.39
CA LYS A 127 -2.98 -22.33 -1.48
C LYS A 127 -3.04 -21.04 -2.28
N ALA A 128 -3.98 -20.15 -1.98
CA ALA A 128 -3.96 -18.78 -2.47
C ALA A 128 -2.87 -17.97 -1.74
N GLN A 129 -1.61 -18.35 -1.96
CA GLN A 129 -0.44 -17.83 -1.25
C GLN A 129 0.77 -17.72 -2.18
N LEU A 130 1.36 -16.52 -2.26
CA LEU A 130 2.69 -16.29 -2.82
C LEU A 130 3.71 -16.33 -1.69
N LEU A 131 4.64 -17.27 -1.73
CA LEU A 131 5.65 -17.45 -0.69
C LEU A 131 7.05 -17.53 -1.28
N ASN A 132 7.95 -16.68 -0.78
CA ASN A 132 9.39 -16.80 -0.99
C ASN A 132 10.11 -16.53 0.33
N ASN A 133 10.83 -17.53 0.82
CA ASN A 133 11.61 -17.44 2.05
C ASN A 133 13.07 -16.99 1.81
N SER A 134 13.49 -16.83 0.54
CA SER A 134 14.81 -16.30 0.17
C SER A 134 14.75 -14.78 0.03
N SER A 135 15.88 -14.09 0.15
CA SER A 135 15.93 -12.63 -0.05
C SER A 135 15.86 -12.25 -1.54
N PRO A 136 15.01 -11.28 -1.95
CA PRO A 136 13.97 -10.62 -1.16
C PRO A 136 12.83 -11.59 -0.83
N SER A 137 12.39 -11.62 0.43
CA SER A 137 11.33 -12.52 0.91
C SER A 137 9.96 -11.87 0.87
N TRP A 138 8.90 -12.68 0.75
CA TRP A 138 7.50 -12.24 0.81
C TRP A 138 6.59 -13.41 1.23
N ASP A 139 5.46 -13.08 1.86
CA ASP A 139 4.38 -14.02 2.20
C ASP A 139 3.03 -13.31 2.05
N PHE A 140 2.40 -13.45 0.88
CA PHE A 140 1.11 -12.83 0.57
C PHE A 140 0.03 -13.90 0.48
N LYS A 141 -1.07 -13.71 1.22
CA LYS A 141 -2.16 -14.69 1.36
C LYS A 141 -3.50 -14.07 1.07
N VAL A 142 -4.37 -14.78 0.37
CA VAL A 142 -5.80 -14.41 0.31
C VAL A 142 -6.55 -15.15 1.42
N THR A 143 -7.17 -14.41 2.33
CA THR A 143 -7.83 -14.92 3.53
C THR A 143 -9.27 -14.45 3.62
N ASP A 144 -10.12 -15.22 4.30
CA ASP A 144 -11.53 -14.87 4.52
C ASP A 144 -11.71 -14.22 5.90
N ASN A 145 -11.85 -12.90 5.93
CA ASN A 145 -12.08 -12.15 7.17
C ASN A 145 -13.38 -12.53 7.88
N THR A 146 -14.35 -13.10 7.17
CA THR A 146 -15.62 -13.57 7.74
C THR A 146 -15.57 -15.02 8.22
N ALA A 147 -14.41 -15.67 8.08
CA ALA A 147 -14.14 -17.02 8.56
C ALA A 147 -12.82 -17.09 9.37
N ASN A 148 -12.62 -16.13 10.27
CA ASN A 148 -11.42 -16.03 11.13
C ASN A 148 -10.11 -15.95 10.34
N ASN A 149 -10.10 -15.20 9.23
CA ASN A 149 -8.96 -15.06 8.32
C ASN A 149 -8.45 -16.41 7.77
N ALA A 150 -9.36 -17.36 7.51
CA ALA A 150 -8.99 -18.65 6.95
C ALA A 150 -8.38 -18.49 5.54
N LEU A 151 -7.25 -19.15 5.29
CA LEU A 151 -6.58 -19.15 3.97
C LEU A 151 -7.42 -19.91 2.95
N TYR A 152 -7.66 -19.30 1.79
CA TYR A 152 -8.31 -19.97 0.66
C TYR A 152 -7.39 -21.02 0.03
N VAL A 153 -7.98 -22.19 -0.27
CA VAL A 153 -7.30 -23.32 -0.92
C VAL A 153 -8.22 -23.97 -1.95
N LEU A 154 -7.62 -24.56 -2.98
CA LEU A 154 -8.30 -25.47 -3.90
C LEU A 154 -7.70 -26.87 -3.76
N GLU A 155 -8.55 -27.88 -3.59
CA GLU A 155 -8.13 -29.26 -3.40
C GLU A 155 -8.61 -30.17 -4.54
N GLY A 156 -7.74 -31.09 -4.95
CA GLY A 156 -8.09 -32.23 -5.79
C GLY A 156 -8.56 -33.44 -5.01
N SER A 157 -8.98 -34.47 -5.74
CA SER A 157 -9.32 -35.77 -5.15
C SER A 157 -8.09 -36.50 -4.59
N LEU A 158 -8.30 -37.28 -3.52
CA LEU A 158 -7.31 -38.23 -3.02
C LEU A 158 -7.12 -39.38 -4.03
N ALA A 159 -5.88 -39.61 -4.46
CA ALA A 159 -5.54 -40.65 -5.43
C ALA A 159 -4.14 -41.24 -5.16
N SER A 160 -3.95 -42.52 -5.50
CA SER A 160 -2.65 -43.20 -5.38
C SER A 160 -1.60 -42.55 -6.30
N SER A 161 -0.37 -42.37 -5.80
CA SER A 161 0.79 -41.95 -6.60
C SER A 161 1.25 -43.05 -7.58
N GLY A 162 0.85 -44.31 -7.35
CA GLY A 162 1.19 -45.44 -8.22
C GLY A 162 2.70 -45.71 -8.27
N THR A 163 3.13 -46.38 -9.35
CA THR A 163 4.54 -46.73 -9.60
C THR A 163 5.15 -45.99 -10.80
N THR A 164 4.38 -45.11 -11.45
CA THR A 164 4.81 -44.31 -12.59
C THR A 164 4.37 -42.86 -12.38
N ASP A 165 5.04 -41.94 -13.05
CA ASP A 165 4.69 -40.51 -13.02
C ASP A 165 3.22 -40.28 -13.40
N SER A 166 2.61 -39.24 -12.83
CA SER A 166 1.21 -38.89 -13.07
C SER A 166 0.98 -37.38 -13.15
N VAL A 167 -0.09 -37.02 -13.85
CA VAL A 167 -0.53 -35.63 -14.03
C VAL A 167 -1.84 -35.41 -13.28
N ARG A 168 -1.92 -34.35 -12.48
CA ARG A 168 -3.08 -33.97 -11.66
C ARG A 168 -3.34 -32.48 -11.78
N ASP A 169 -4.14 -32.11 -12.76
CA ASP A 169 -4.53 -30.72 -12.99
C ASP A 169 -5.63 -30.28 -12.01
N LEU A 170 -5.64 -29.01 -11.64
CA LEU A 170 -6.75 -28.39 -10.93
C LEU A 170 -7.25 -27.15 -11.68
N HIS A 171 -8.54 -26.90 -11.54
CA HIS A 171 -9.19 -25.73 -12.12
C HIS A 171 -10.15 -25.10 -11.11
N ALA A 172 -9.96 -23.82 -10.85
CA ALA A 172 -10.85 -23.01 -10.05
C ALA A 172 -11.87 -22.31 -10.96
N SER A 173 -13.14 -22.71 -10.88
CA SER A 173 -14.22 -22.09 -11.65
C SER A 173 -14.66 -20.75 -11.05
N SER A 174 -15.15 -19.83 -11.88
CA SER A 174 -15.73 -18.54 -11.42
C SER A 174 -16.98 -18.73 -10.56
N GLY A 175 -17.68 -19.86 -10.74
CA GLY A 175 -18.96 -20.15 -10.10
C GLY A 175 -20.16 -19.51 -10.79
N TRP A 176 -19.94 -18.75 -11.87
CA TRP A 176 -20.98 -18.08 -12.66
C TRP A 176 -21.64 -19.03 -13.65
N ASP A 177 -22.98 -19.00 -13.76
CA ASP A 177 -23.76 -19.86 -14.67
C ASP A 177 -24.47 -19.11 -15.81
N GLY A 178 -24.31 -17.79 -15.88
CA GLY A 178 -25.04 -16.91 -16.80
C GLY A 178 -26.10 -16.03 -16.13
N PHE A 179 -26.56 -16.41 -14.93
CA PHE A 179 -27.57 -15.66 -14.16
C PHE A 179 -27.07 -15.22 -12.79
N GLY A 180 -26.13 -15.94 -12.21
CA GLY A 180 -25.59 -15.62 -10.90
C GLY A 180 -24.46 -16.55 -10.51
N TYR A 181 -24.13 -16.56 -9.21
CA TYR A 181 -23.12 -17.45 -8.62
C TYR A 181 -23.76 -18.58 -7.80
N PRO A 182 -24.37 -19.62 -8.43
CA PRO A 182 -24.94 -20.75 -7.69
C PRO A 182 -23.88 -21.69 -7.10
N ALA A 183 -22.64 -21.61 -7.58
CA ALA A 183 -21.51 -22.40 -7.14
C ALA A 183 -20.45 -21.52 -6.45
N PRO A 184 -19.54 -22.11 -5.64
CA PRO A 184 -18.46 -21.36 -5.01
C PRO A 184 -17.61 -20.61 -6.05
N ARG A 185 -17.30 -19.34 -5.76
CA ARG A 185 -16.40 -18.49 -6.55
C ARG A 185 -14.94 -18.88 -6.36
N SER A 186 -14.60 -20.12 -6.66
CA SER A 186 -13.29 -20.72 -6.38
C SER A 186 -12.15 -19.99 -7.09
N ALA A 187 -12.43 -19.34 -8.23
CA ALA A 187 -11.44 -18.57 -8.99
C ALA A 187 -11.01 -17.26 -8.31
N ALA A 188 -11.88 -16.62 -7.54
CA ALA A 188 -11.67 -15.26 -7.04
C ALA A 188 -10.40 -15.11 -6.17
N PRO A 189 -10.10 -15.99 -5.19
CA PRO A 189 -8.85 -15.92 -4.45
C PRO A 189 -7.60 -16.00 -5.33
N PHE A 190 -7.67 -16.74 -6.44
CA PHE A 190 -6.54 -16.85 -7.36
C PHE A 190 -6.45 -15.68 -8.34
N ALA A 191 -7.57 -15.08 -8.74
CA ALA A 191 -7.59 -13.83 -9.52
C ALA A 191 -6.98 -12.66 -8.73
N ILE A 192 -7.33 -12.55 -7.45
CA ILE A 192 -6.73 -11.58 -6.52
C ILE A 192 -5.23 -11.81 -6.39
N LEU A 193 -4.82 -13.04 -6.08
CA LEU A 193 -3.41 -13.40 -5.92
C LEU A 193 -2.61 -13.13 -7.20
N ASP A 194 -3.20 -13.37 -8.36
CA ASP A 194 -2.59 -13.19 -9.66
C ASP A 194 -2.33 -11.71 -9.99
N SER A 195 -3.23 -10.81 -9.59
CA SER A 195 -3.01 -9.36 -9.68
C SER A 195 -1.79 -8.93 -8.86
N ILE A 196 -1.68 -9.44 -7.62
CA ILE A 196 -0.51 -9.18 -6.76
C ILE A 196 0.76 -9.82 -7.31
N TYR A 197 0.69 -11.01 -7.94
CA TYR A 197 1.82 -11.61 -8.63
C TYR A 197 2.37 -10.70 -9.73
N VAL A 198 1.49 -10.11 -10.56
CA VAL A 198 1.91 -9.18 -11.62
C VAL A 198 2.60 -7.94 -11.03
N GLY A 199 2.02 -7.36 -9.98
CA GLY A 199 2.63 -6.24 -9.26
C GLY A 199 4.00 -6.58 -8.66
N LEU A 200 4.10 -7.72 -7.97
CA LEU A 200 5.34 -8.22 -7.37
C LEU A 200 6.44 -8.38 -8.43
N MET A 201 6.12 -9.02 -9.56
CA MET A 201 7.07 -9.18 -10.65
C MET A 201 7.52 -7.82 -11.21
N ARG A 202 6.61 -6.85 -11.37
CA ARG A 202 6.94 -5.50 -11.84
C ARG A 202 7.90 -4.79 -10.87
N VAL A 203 7.66 -4.86 -9.57
CA VAL A 203 8.52 -4.25 -8.53
C VAL A 203 9.88 -4.94 -8.43
N THR A 204 9.93 -6.26 -8.52
CA THR A 204 11.20 -7.01 -8.57
C THR A 204 12.00 -6.64 -9.83
N SER A 205 11.36 -6.58 -10.99
CA SER A 205 12.01 -6.15 -12.24
C SER A 205 12.49 -4.69 -12.22
N ALA A 206 11.81 -3.82 -11.45
CA ALA A 206 12.24 -2.45 -11.21
C ALA A 206 13.50 -2.35 -10.31
N GLY A 207 13.89 -3.46 -9.67
CA GLY A 207 15.13 -3.56 -8.89
C GLY A 207 14.94 -3.67 -7.38
N ASN A 208 13.75 -4.02 -6.89
CA ASN A 208 13.55 -4.25 -5.47
C ASN A 208 14.41 -5.44 -4.97
N THR A 209 15.22 -5.19 -3.95
CA THR A 209 16.04 -6.20 -3.25
C THR A 209 15.66 -6.33 -1.78
N LYS A 210 14.69 -5.53 -1.29
CA LYS A 210 14.22 -5.60 0.09
C LYS A 210 13.16 -6.68 0.25
N SER A 211 13.23 -7.41 1.35
CA SER A 211 12.15 -8.26 1.82
C SER A 211 10.92 -7.42 2.16
N LEU A 212 9.75 -7.93 1.78
CA LEU A 212 8.44 -7.35 2.02
C LEU A 212 7.79 -8.04 3.23
N ARG A 213 7.18 -7.27 4.15
CA ARG A 213 6.44 -7.86 5.29
C ARG A 213 5.28 -8.73 4.78
N PRO A 214 4.89 -9.79 5.51
CA PRO A 214 3.70 -10.57 5.14
C PRO A 214 2.46 -9.67 5.00
N LEU A 215 1.59 -10.01 4.05
CA LEU A 215 0.35 -9.28 3.78
C LEU A 215 -0.82 -10.24 3.60
N GLU A 216 -1.94 -9.92 4.25
CA GLU A 216 -3.22 -10.59 4.02
C GLU A 216 -4.10 -9.75 3.08
N LEU A 217 -4.66 -10.40 2.08
CA LEU A 217 -5.67 -9.91 1.15
C LEU A 217 -7.01 -10.51 1.59
N ARG A 218 -7.74 -9.76 2.41
CA ARG A 218 -8.98 -10.17 3.08
C ARG A 218 -10.18 -10.00 2.16
N TRP A 219 -10.61 -11.11 1.58
CA TRP A 219 -11.74 -11.15 0.67
C TRP A 219 -12.78 -12.14 1.16
N SER A 220 -14.05 -11.83 0.95
CA SER A 220 -15.16 -12.73 1.19
C SER A 220 -16.32 -12.36 0.28
N THR A 221 -17.15 -13.35 -0.07
CA THR A 221 -18.48 -13.13 -0.67
C THR A 221 -19.42 -12.27 0.18
N LYS A 222 -19.09 -12.05 1.46
CA LYS A 222 -19.86 -11.22 2.38
C LYS A 222 -19.32 -9.80 2.52
N ASN A 223 -18.13 -9.52 1.98
CA ASN A 223 -17.54 -8.18 2.05
C ASN A 223 -18.37 -7.23 1.20
N SER A 224 -19.02 -6.27 1.84
CA SER A 224 -20.04 -5.39 1.30
C SER A 224 -19.73 -3.93 1.61
N ALA A 225 -20.44 -3.02 0.94
CA ALA A 225 -20.30 -1.58 1.11
C ALA A 225 -20.98 -1.03 2.38
N ALA A 226 -21.42 -1.90 3.30
CA ALA A 226 -21.84 -1.47 4.64
C ALA A 226 -20.60 -1.18 5.50
N ASP A 227 -20.63 -0.11 6.30
CA ASP A 227 -19.56 0.21 7.24
C ASP A 227 -19.84 -0.43 8.61
N GLY A 228 -18.89 -1.20 9.16
CA GLY A 228 -19.09 -1.80 10.48
C GLY A 228 -18.08 -2.89 10.86
N ASP A 229 -18.61 -4.06 11.22
CA ASP A 229 -17.80 -5.19 11.68
C ASP A 229 -17.16 -5.94 10.50
N TYR A 230 -15.85 -5.82 10.37
CA TYR A 230 -15.08 -6.50 9.33
C TYR A 230 -15.17 -8.02 9.42
N THR A 231 -15.45 -8.60 10.59
CA THR A 231 -15.67 -10.05 10.73
C THR A 231 -17.03 -10.50 10.19
N MET A 232 -17.95 -9.55 9.96
CA MET A 232 -19.23 -9.79 9.30
C MET A 232 -19.21 -9.44 7.79
N GLY A 233 -18.16 -8.75 7.34
CA GLY A 233 -18.01 -8.29 5.95
C GLY A 233 -18.52 -6.86 5.73
N GLU A 234 -18.73 -6.08 6.78
CA GLU A 234 -19.14 -4.68 6.68
C GLU A 234 -17.86 -3.80 6.57
N ILE A 235 -17.27 -3.75 5.36
CA ILE A 235 -15.97 -3.11 5.12
C ILE A 235 -16.07 -1.73 4.43
N GLY A 236 -17.25 -1.32 3.98
CA GLY A 236 -17.50 -0.02 3.34
C GLY A 236 -16.99 0.11 1.89
N THR A 237 -15.72 -0.20 1.69
CA THR A 237 -15.02 -0.18 0.39
C THR A 237 -13.84 -1.16 0.44
N SER A 238 -13.19 -1.43 -0.69
CA SER A 238 -11.83 -2.00 -0.66
C SER A 238 -10.83 -0.95 -0.19
N PHE A 239 -9.91 -1.33 0.71
CA PHE A 239 -8.88 -0.45 1.26
C PHE A 239 -7.71 -1.22 1.91
N TYR A 240 -6.53 -0.59 1.97
CA TYR A 240 -5.42 -0.98 2.84
C TYR A 240 -5.53 -0.33 4.23
N ASP A 241 -5.49 -1.12 5.31
CA ASP A 241 -5.64 -0.63 6.69
C ASP A 241 -4.30 -0.36 7.43
N GLY A 242 -3.17 -0.55 6.75
CA GLY A 242 -1.83 -0.54 7.37
C GLY A 242 -1.32 -1.92 7.80
N SER A 243 -2.13 -2.97 7.65
CA SER A 243 -1.80 -4.35 8.01
C SER A 243 -2.30 -5.39 7.02
N ALA A 244 -3.46 -5.16 6.42
CA ALA A 244 -4.13 -6.02 5.46
C ALA A 244 -4.86 -5.16 4.42
N ILE A 245 -5.15 -5.77 3.26
CA ILE A 245 -6.03 -5.18 2.26
C ILE A 245 -7.39 -5.87 2.38
N TYR A 246 -8.45 -5.13 2.64
CA TYR A 246 -9.82 -5.65 2.56
C TYR A 246 -10.37 -5.44 1.16
N ILE A 247 -11.07 -6.44 0.65
CA ILE A 247 -11.51 -6.51 -0.74
C ILE A 247 -13.01 -6.82 -0.76
N LEU A 248 -13.79 -6.01 -1.46
CA LEU A 248 -15.23 -6.24 -1.66
C LEU A 248 -15.48 -7.49 -2.50
N GLY A 249 -16.60 -8.13 -2.23
CA GLY A 249 -17.02 -9.35 -2.92
C GLY A 249 -18.53 -9.49 -3.01
N ASP A 250 -19.29 -8.41 -2.85
CA ASP A 250 -20.76 -8.41 -2.80
C ASP A 250 -21.35 -8.42 -4.21
N ALA A 251 -21.66 -9.62 -4.69
CA ALA A 251 -22.20 -9.80 -6.03
C ALA A 251 -23.50 -9.01 -6.23
N ASN A 252 -23.62 -8.34 -7.38
CA ASN A 252 -24.70 -7.42 -7.76
C ASN A 252 -24.64 -6.02 -7.15
N TYR A 253 -23.68 -5.75 -6.26
CA TYR A 253 -23.45 -4.42 -5.70
C TYR A 253 -22.06 -3.92 -6.07
N ASP A 254 -21.01 -4.57 -5.57
CA ASP A 254 -19.61 -4.15 -5.76
C ASP A 254 -18.67 -5.33 -5.50
N ILE A 255 -17.80 -5.65 -6.46
CA ILE A 255 -17.04 -6.90 -6.52
C ILE A 255 -15.65 -6.68 -7.12
N ASP A 256 -14.63 -6.78 -6.27
CA ASP A 256 -13.28 -6.35 -6.66
C ASP A 256 -12.33 -7.50 -7.02
N GLU A 257 -12.76 -8.76 -6.91
CA GLU A 257 -11.87 -9.91 -7.19
C GLU A 257 -11.35 -9.98 -8.64
N TYR A 258 -12.02 -9.30 -9.57
CA TYR A 258 -11.64 -9.20 -10.98
C TYR A 258 -11.22 -7.78 -11.39
N ASP A 259 -10.98 -6.91 -10.40
CA ASP A 259 -10.69 -5.48 -10.60
C ASP A 259 -9.22 -5.20 -10.28
N PRO A 260 -8.28 -5.52 -11.21
CA PRO A 260 -6.86 -5.38 -10.95
C PRO A 260 -6.45 -3.94 -10.62
N HIS A 261 -7.20 -2.93 -11.10
CA HIS A 261 -6.93 -1.54 -10.77
C HIS A 261 -7.20 -1.24 -9.29
N VAL A 262 -8.30 -1.75 -8.72
CA VAL A 262 -8.61 -1.59 -7.29
C VAL A 262 -7.59 -2.35 -6.45
N LEU A 263 -7.33 -3.61 -6.78
CA LEU A 263 -6.37 -4.45 -6.04
C LEU A 263 -4.95 -3.86 -6.04
N LEU A 264 -4.48 -3.35 -7.18
CA LEU A 264 -3.15 -2.76 -7.31
C LEU A 264 -3.08 -1.34 -6.75
N HIS A 265 -4.19 -0.62 -6.66
CA HIS A 265 -4.27 0.67 -5.95
C HIS A 265 -3.95 0.45 -4.47
N GLU A 266 -4.68 -0.47 -3.82
CA GLU A 266 -4.46 -0.79 -2.41
C GLU A 266 -3.08 -1.41 -2.16
N TRP A 267 -2.60 -2.25 -3.08
CA TRP A 267 -1.24 -2.76 -3.00
C TRP A 267 -0.18 -1.65 -3.19
N GLY A 268 -0.49 -0.60 -3.94
CA GLY A 268 0.31 0.61 -4.03
C GLY A 268 0.51 1.28 -2.67
N HIS A 269 -0.55 1.43 -1.88
CA HIS A 269 -0.45 1.95 -0.51
C HIS A 269 0.36 1.05 0.41
N TYR A 270 0.23 -0.28 0.28
CA TYR A 270 1.12 -1.20 0.97
C TYR A 270 2.60 -0.96 0.61
N LEU A 271 2.94 -0.73 -0.67
CA LEU A 271 4.32 -0.41 -1.06
C LEU A 271 4.79 0.94 -0.51
N GLU A 272 3.91 1.93 -0.35
CA GLU A 272 4.26 3.19 0.30
C GLU A 272 4.69 2.99 1.76
N ASP A 273 4.07 2.05 2.48
CA ASP A 273 4.39 1.67 3.86
C ASP A 273 5.65 0.78 3.95
N GLU A 274 5.88 -0.10 2.96
CA GLU A 274 7.00 -1.04 2.97
C GLU A 274 8.32 -0.51 2.41
N LEU A 275 8.25 0.13 1.23
CA LEU A 275 9.42 0.40 0.40
C LEU A 275 9.73 1.88 0.29
N PHE A 276 8.70 2.72 0.39
CA PHE A 276 8.79 4.16 0.16
C PHE A 276 8.52 4.93 1.46
N ARG A 277 8.10 6.19 1.33
CA ARG A 277 7.54 6.98 2.42
C ARG A 277 6.29 7.66 1.90
N SER A 278 5.21 7.60 2.68
CA SER A 278 4.04 8.44 2.53
C SER A 278 3.81 9.21 3.83
N ASP A 279 3.46 10.49 3.71
CA ASP A 279 3.00 11.30 4.84
C ASP A 279 1.48 11.53 4.76
N SER A 280 0.77 10.74 3.94
CA SER A 280 -0.68 10.84 3.77
C SER A 280 -1.41 10.68 5.09
N ILE A 281 -2.40 11.53 5.31
CA ILE A 281 -3.32 11.45 6.45
C ILE A 281 -4.59 10.66 6.12
N GLY A 282 -4.68 10.10 4.90
CA GLY A 282 -5.84 9.35 4.42
C GLY A 282 -7.13 10.18 4.39
N GLY A 283 -8.26 9.48 4.49
CA GLY A 283 -9.60 10.05 4.54
C GLY A 283 -10.27 10.21 3.18
N ASP A 284 -11.55 10.58 3.19
CA ASP A 284 -12.40 10.60 1.99
C ASP A 284 -11.79 11.45 0.86
N HIS A 285 -11.79 10.90 -0.35
CA HIS A 285 -11.22 11.51 -1.54
C HIS A 285 -12.06 11.14 -2.78
N ALA A 286 -11.72 11.70 -3.94
CA ALA A 286 -12.37 11.47 -5.23
C ALA A 286 -11.73 12.39 -6.27
N ASP A 287 -11.80 11.97 -7.55
CA ASP A 287 -11.31 12.77 -8.65
C ASP A 287 -11.97 14.16 -8.64
N GLY A 288 -11.14 15.20 -8.76
CA GLY A 288 -11.58 16.58 -8.74
C GLY A 288 -11.84 17.18 -7.34
N LYS A 289 -11.63 16.49 -6.22
CA LYS A 289 -11.60 17.17 -4.91
C LYS A 289 -10.33 18.01 -4.74
N PHE A 290 -10.39 19.05 -3.91
CA PHE A 290 -9.21 19.82 -3.48
C PHE A 290 -8.68 19.20 -2.18
N LEU A 291 -7.65 18.38 -2.28
CA LEU A 291 -7.09 17.58 -1.18
C LEU A 291 -5.87 18.25 -0.54
N ASP A 292 -5.52 17.81 0.67
CA ASP A 292 -4.18 17.97 1.23
C ASP A 292 -3.15 17.36 0.24
N MET A 293 -2.03 18.05 0.03
CA MET A 293 -1.02 17.65 -0.96
C MET A 293 -0.41 16.26 -0.68
N ARG A 294 -0.40 15.82 0.58
CA ARG A 294 0.08 14.49 0.99
C ARG A 294 -0.88 13.40 0.54
N VAL A 295 -2.19 13.66 0.68
CA VAL A 295 -3.25 12.76 0.22
C VAL A 295 -3.29 12.73 -1.31
N ALA A 296 -3.26 13.91 -1.97
CA ALA A 296 -3.21 13.98 -3.43
C ALA A 296 -2.01 13.22 -4.02
N MET A 297 -0.85 13.25 -3.35
CA MET A 297 0.32 12.50 -3.77
C MET A 297 0.12 10.99 -3.64
N SER A 298 -0.35 10.51 -2.49
CA SER A 298 -0.52 9.08 -2.18
C SER A 298 -1.62 8.44 -3.04
N GLU A 299 -2.81 9.04 -3.08
CA GLU A 299 -3.93 8.56 -3.93
C GLU A 299 -3.59 8.69 -5.41
N GLY A 300 -2.88 9.75 -5.76
CA GLY A 300 -2.39 9.98 -7.11
C GLY A 300 -1.42 8.90 -7.58
N PHE A 301 -0.47 8.54 -6.71
CA PHE A 301 0.49 7.47 -6.92
C PHE A 301 -0.20 6.12 -7.04
N ALA A 302 -1.08 5.75 -6.12
CA ALA A 302 -1.77 4.47 -6.12
C ALA A 302 -2.60 4.25 -7.41
N ASN A 303 -3.33 5.29 -7.85
CA ASN A 303 -4.04 5.29 -9.13
C ASN A 303 -3.10 5.17 -10.35
N ALA A 304 -1.97 5.88 -10.38
CA ALA A 304 -1.01 5.75 -11.47
C ALA A 304 -0.36 4.36 -11.48
N PHE A 305 0.06 3.88 -10.32
CA PHE A 305 0.73 2.62 -10.13
C PHE A 305 -0.13 1.45 -10.60
N SER A 306 -1.41 1.45 -10.25
CA SER A 306 -2.35 0.40 -10.68
C SER A 306 -2.44 0.31 -12.20
N GLY A 307 -2.45 1.44 -12.92
CA GLY A 307 -2.40 1.46 -14.38
C GLY A 307 -1.03 1.09 -14.96
N ILE A 308 0.06 1.53 -14.33
CA ILE A 308 1.45 1.25 -14.77
C ILE A 308 1.76 -0.25 -14.71
N VAL A 309 1.32 -0.94 -13.66
CA VAL A 309 1.65 -2.36 -13.45
C VAL A 309 1.08 -3.24 -14.55
N ILE A 310 -0.11 -2.91 -15.07
CA ILE A 310 -0.82 -3.68 -16.10
C ILE A 310 -0.88 -2.98 -17.46
N ASP A 311 -0.09 -1.92 -17.66
CA ASP A 311 0.00 -1.14 -18.90
C ASP A 311 -1.36 -0.63 -19.43
N ARG A 312 -2.26 -0.20 -18.52
CA ARG A 312 -3.65 0.16 -18.84
C ARG A 312 -4.10 1.46 -18.14
N ALA A 313 -4.34 2.50 -18.93
CA ALA A 313 -4.77 3.82 -18.43
C ALA A 313 -6.24 3.87 -17.99
N ASN A 314 -7.11 3.07 -18.61
CA ASN A 314 -8.53 3.04 -18.26
C ASN A 314 -8.71 2.23 -16.98
N TYR A 315 -8.88 2.93 -15.86
CA TYR A 315 -9.25 2.34 -14.57
C TYR A 315 -10.61 1.64 -14.72
N SER A 316 -10.80 0.49 -14.09
CA SER A 316 -12.06 -0.26 -14.14
C SER A 316 -12.38 -0.87 -12.78
N ASP A 317 -13.61 -0.68 -12.33
CA ASP A 317 -14.21 -1.13 -11.07
C ASP A 317 -15.65 -1.59 -11.40
N ALA A 318 -15.97 -2.86 -11.15
CA ALA A 318 -17.19 -3.52 -11.57
C ALA A 318 -18.23 -3.56 -10.43
N SER A 319 -19.46 -3.19 -10.77
CA SER A 319 -20.54 -3.07 -9.80
C SER A 319 -21.92 -3.38 -10.41
N GLY A 320 -22.95 -3.32 -9.56
CA GLY A 320 -24.34 -3.41 -9.96
C GLY A 320 -24.79 -4.81 -10.39
N VAL A 321 -26.07 -4.93 -10.72
CA VAL A 321 -26.73 -6.22 -11.02
C VAL A 321 -26.03 -6.93 -12.17
N TYR A 322 -25.74 -8.22 -11.96
CA TYR A 322 -24.95 -9.06 -12.86
C TYR A 322 -23.56 -8.50 -13.21
N GLN A 323 -23.03 -7.61 -12.36
CA GLN A 323 -21.77 -6.93 -12.60
C GLN A 323 -21.76 -6.16 -13.93
N ALA A 324 -22.93 -5.71 -14.40
CA ALA A 324 -23.08 -5.06 -15.70
C ALA A 324 -22.87 -3.54 -15.65
N SER A 325 -22.56 -2.98 -14.47
CA SER A 325 -22.26 -1.57 -14.25
C SER A 325 -20.83 -1.43 -13.72
N GLY A 326 -20.36 -0.21 -13.58
CA GLY A 326 -19.02 0.03 -13.07
C GLY A 326 -18.65 1.49 -13.00
N PHE A 327 -17.51 1.74 -12.40
CA PHE A 327 -16.81 3.01 -12.46
C PHE A 327 -15.58 2.87 -13.36
N THR A 328 -15.39 3.84 -14.25
CA THR A 328 -14.19 3.93 -15.08
C THR A 328 -13.77 5.38 -15.25
N PHE A 329 -12.45 5.59 -15.31
CA PHE A 329 -11.86 6.86 -15.72
C PHE A 329 -10.50 6.62 -16.38
N ASP A 330 -10.06 7.59 -17.17
CA ASP A 330 -8.73 7.56 -17.77
C ASP A 330 -7.71 8.17 -16.80
N ILE A 331 -6.78 7.36 -16.30
CA ILE A 331 -5.66 7.75 -15.43
C ILE A 331 -4.76 8.76 -16.15
N ALA A 332 -4.54 8.59 -17.46
CA ALA A 332 -3.68 9.44 -18.28
C ALA A 332 -4.35 10.77 -18.66
N LYS A 333 -5.61 11.00 -18.27
CA LYS A 333 -6.38 12.18 -18.66
C LYS A 333 -5.71 13.48 -18.22
N LYS A 334 -5.22 14.22 -19.20
CA LYS A 334 -4.53 15.51 -19.02
C LYS A 334 -5.46 16.67 -18.67
N SER A 335 -6.73 16.60 -19.08
CA SER A 335 -7.74 17.63 -18.79
C SER A 335 -8.57 17.21 -17.57
N ARG A 336 -8.21 17.73 -16.39
CA ARG A 336 -8.93 17.51 -15.12
C ARG A 336 -9.73 18.76 -14.76
N ILE A 337 -10.83 18.57 -14.02
CA ILE A 337 -11.73 19.67 -13.59
C ILE A 337 -10.97 20.61 -12.64
N ASN A 338 -10.34 20.05 -11.62
CA ASN A 338 -9.53 20.79 -10.65
C ASN A 338 -8.08 20.33 -10.77
N LYS A 339 -7.28 21.14 -11.46
CA LYS A 339 -5.85 20.89 -11.72
C LYS A 339 -4.99 21.51 -10.63
N GLY A 340 -4.02 20.75 -10.13
CA GLY A 340 -3.00 21.27 -9.22
C GLY A 340 -2.38 20.18 -8.34
N TYR A 341 -1.45 20.60 -7.48
CA TYR A 341 -0.75 19.72 -6.54
C TYR A 341 -1.67 19.08 -5.48
N PHE A 342 -2.88 19.61 -5.32
CA PHE A 342 -3.92 19.18 -4.40
C PHE A 342 -4.91 18.18 -5.05
N SER A 343 -4.68 17.77 -6.29
CA SER A 343 -5.60 16.92 -7.04
C SER A 343 -4.97 15.55 -7.29
N GLU A 344 -5.56 14.49 -6.75
CA GLU A 344 -5.10 13.12 -7.00
C GLU A 344 -5.08 12.81 -8.50
N GLY A 345 -6.11 13.24 -9.25
CA GLY A 345 -6.18 13.03 -10.70
C GLY A 345 -5.08 13.76 -11.47
N SER A 346 -4.61 14.91 -10.98
CA SER A 346 -3.43 15.59 -11.54
C SER A 346 -2.17 14.79 -11.27
N ILE A 347 -1.96 14.30 -10.05
CA ILE A 347 -0.79 13.49 -9.72
C ILE A 347 -0.79 12.16 -10.50
N SER A 348 -1.93 11.47 -10.58
CA SER A 348 -2.06 10.24 -11.38
C SER A 348 -1.74 10.48 -12.84
N SER A 349 -2.27 11.57 -13.42
CA SER A 349 -1.97 11.96 -14.80
C SER A 349 -0.48 12.23 -15.00
N ILE A 350 0.20 12.90 -14.06
CA ILE A 350 1.63 13.19 -14.18
C ILE A 350 2.43 11.89 -14.17
N LEU A 351 2.23 11.04 -13.16
CA LEU A 351 3.05 9.83 -12.96
C LEU A 351 2.81 8.80 -14.07
N TYR A 352 1.55 8.60 -14.49
CA TYR A 352 1.24 7.68 -15.58
C TYR A 352 1.78 8.19 -16.93
N ASN A 353 1.60 9.47 -17.26
CA ASN A 353 2.12 10.01 -18.51
C ASN A 353 3.65 10.13 -18.50
N PHE A 354 4.28 10.28 -17.32
CA PHE A 354 5.73 10.21 -17.20
C PHE A 354 6.22 8.81 -17.59
N TYR A 355 5.61 7.79 -17.01
CA TYR A 355 5.84 6.39 -17.36
C TYR A 355 5.63 6.12 -18.85
N ALA A 356 4.51 6.57 -19.42
CA ALA A 356 4.12 6.31 -20.81
C ALA A 356 4.76 7.26 -21.85
N SER A 357 5.63 8.19 -21.43
CA SER A 357 6.17 9.23 -22.31
C SER A 357 7.12 8.68 -23.36
N ASP A 358 7.15 9.33 -24.53
CA ASP A 358 8.04 9.00 -25.65
C ASP A 358 9.52 9.17 -25.34
N GLU A 359 9.87 10.05 -24.40
CA GLU A 359 11.23 10.22 -23.92
C GLU A 359 11.62 9.12 -22.90
N ASN A 360 10.63 8.38 -22.40
CA ASN A 360 10.78 7.19 -21.54
C ASN A 360 10.39 5.87 -22.28
N LYS A 361 10.14 5.94 -23.60
CA LYS A 361 9.57 4.85 -24.44
C LYS A 361 10.42 3.60 -24.55
N THR A 362 11.74 3.69 -24.37
CA THR A 362 12.62 2.52 -24.52
C THR A 362 12.44 1.51 -23.40
N ALA A 363 11.78 1.87 -22.30
CA ALA A 363 11.59 0.96 -21.18
C ALA A 363 10.13 0.67 -20.87
N ASN A 364 9.18 1.64 -20.95
CA ASN A 364 7.83 1.47 -20.39
C ASN A 364 7.90 0.68 -19.07
N ASP A 365 8.90 0.99 -18.26
CA ASP A 365 9.22 0.26 -17.04
C ASP A 365 9.01 1.17 -15.84
N PHE A 366 8.70 0.52 -14.72
CA PHE A 366 8.44 1.20 -13.46
C PHE A 366 9.74 1.68 -12.80
N LYS A 367 10.90 1.38 -13.38
CA LYS A 367 12.21 1.53 -12.74
C LYS A 367 12.59 2.98 -12.40
N PRO A 368 12.41 3.98 -13.28
CA PRO A 368 12.68 5.38 -12.93
C PRO A 368 11.84 5.86 -11.73
N LEU A 369 10.54 5.53 -11.71
CA LEU A 369 9.64 5.86 -10.60
C LEU A 369 10.09 5.17 -9.32
N PHE A 370 10.33 3.86 -9.40
CA PHE A 370 10.80 3.04 -8.27
C PHE A 370 12.11 3.56 -7.69
N GLN A 371 13.08 3.92 -8.54
CA GLN A 371 14.38 4.45 -8.11
C GLN A 371 14.22 5.71 -7.26
N ILE A 372 13.35 6.64 -7.67
CA ILE A 372 13.10 7.87 -6.92
C ILE A 372 12.42 7.55 -5.58
N LEU A 373 11.29 6.83 -5.63
CA LEU A 373 10.45 6.55 -4.47
C LEU A 373 11.16 5.71 -3.40
N SER A 374 12.04 4.79 -3.81
CA SER A 374 12.82 3.91 -2.90
C SER A 374 14.14 4.51 -2.42
N SER A 375 14.51 5.70 -2.90
CA SER A 375 15.78 6.34 -2.54
C SER A 375 15.81 6.80 -1.08
N ALA A 376 16.99 6.73 -0.46
CA ALA A 376 17.19 7.20 0.91
C ALA A 376 16.93 8.71 1.07
N SER A 377 17.20 9.51 0.03
CA SER A 377 16.95 10.96 0.03
C SER A 377 15.46 11.29 -0.06
N TYR A 378 14.67 10.51 -0.80
CA TYR A 378 13.20 10.62 -0.77
C TYR A 378 12.66 10.28 0.62
N TYR A 379 13.08 9.14 1.19
CA TYR A 379 12.63 8.70 2.51
C TYR A 379 12.99 9.70 3.62
N THR A 380 14.20 10.26 3.58
CA THR A 380 14.70 11.18 4.61
C THR A 380 14.46 12.66 4.30
N ASN A 381 13.67 12.98 3.28
CA ASN A 381 13.39 14.37 2.91
C ASN A 381 12.77 15.15 4.08
N GLU A 382 13.14 16.42 4.23
CA GLU A 382 12.69 17.24 5.36
C GLU A 382 11.29 17.82 5.14
N ALA A 383 10.87 18.00 3.88
CA ALA A 383 9.51 18.35 3.53
C ALA A 383 8.56 17.16 3.71
N MET A 384 7.26 17.46 3.78
CA MET A 384 6.21 16.47 3.65
C MET A 384 6.17 15.91 2.23
N ILE A 385 5.99 14.61 2.11
CA ILE A 385 5.90 13.90 0.83
C ILE A 385 4.78 14.50 -0.03
N SER A 386 5.16 14.91 -1.23
CA SER A 386 4.30 15.54 -2.24
C SER A 386 4.95 15.42 -3.61
N ILE A 387 4.24 15.86 -4.66
CA ILE A 387 4.81 15.93 -6.02
C ILE A 387 6.07 16.79 -6.11
N TYR A 388 6.22 17.78 -5.22
CA TYR A 388 7.40 18.64 -5.17
C TYR A 388 8.65 17.89 -4.68
N VAL A 389 8.49 17.02 -3.69
CA VAL A 389 9.56 16.13 -3.23
C VAL A 389 9.96 15.18 -4.36
N PHE A 390 8.98 14.56 -5.02
CA PHE A 390 9.22 13.69 -6.17
C PHE A 390 10.01 14.42 -7.27
N TYR A 391 9.59 15.64 -7.65
CA TYR A 391 10.28 16.46 -8.64
C TYR A 391 11.71 16.85 -8.21
N SER A 392 11.91 17.28 -6.96
CA SER A 392 13.24 17.64 -6.42
C SER A 392 14.19 16.44 -6.46
N GLU A 393 13.71 15.24 -6.11
CA GLU A 393 14.51 14.03 -6.16
C GLU A 393 14.77 13.54 -7.58
N LEU A 394 13.78 13.64 -8.48
CA LEU A 394 13.98 13.36 -9.90
C LEU A 394 15.11 14.20 -10.49
N ARG A 395 15.11 15.52 -10.20
CA ARG A 395 16.15 16.45 -10.67
C ARG A 395 17.56 16.04 -10.22
N LYS A 396 17.69 15.48 -9.02
CA LYS A 396 18.97 15.05 -8.46
C LYS A 396 19.42 13.71 -9.02
N GLN A 397 18.49 12.77 -9.21
CA GLN A 397 18.81 11.37 -9.49
C GLN A 397 18.80 11.01 -10.97
N ILE A 398 17.87 11.57 -11.73
CA ILE A 398 17.70 11.29 -13.17
C ILE A 398 17.43 12.58 -13.96
N PRO A 399 18.41 13.54 -13.97
CA PRO A 399 18.24 14.87 -14.53
C PRO A 399 17.83 14.91 -16.01
N GLN A 400 18.09 13.84 -16.76
CA GLN A 400 17.68 13.70 -18.16
C GLN A 400 16.16 13.75 -18.37
N TYR A 401 15.36 13.49 -17.33
CA TYR A 401 13.90 13.43 -17.39
C TYR A 401 13.19 14.68 -16.85
N VAL A 402 13.95 15.69 -16.44
CA VAL A 402 13.40 16.89 -15.78
C VAL A 402 12.46 17.66 -16.70
N SER A 403 12.81 17.80 -17.99
CA SER A 403 11.97 18.49 -18.98
C SER A 403 10.60 17.81 -19.13
N VAL A 404 10.57 16.48 -19.19
CA VAL A 404 9.34 15.69 -19.30
C VAL A 404 8.45 15.93 -18.09
N LEU A 405 8.99 15.69 -16.88
CA LEU A 405 8.19 15.81 -15.67
C LEU A 405 7.70 17.25 -15.46
N GLN A 406 8.55 18.24 -15.71
CA GLN A 406 8.18 19.64 -15.59
C GLN A 406 7.09 20.04 -16.59
N ALA A 407 7.12 19.53 -17.83
CA ALA A 407 6.06 19.76 -18.81
C ALA A 407 4.73 19.17 -18.35
N LEU A 408 4.75 17.95 -17.80
CA LEU A 408 3.55 17.29 -17.24
C LEU A 408 3.00 18.03 -16.01
N MET A 409 3.87 18.49 -15.11
CA MET A 409 3.48 19.32 -13.97
C MET A 409 2.81 20.62 -14.41
N ARG A 410 3.38 21.32 -15.41
CA ARG A 410 2.78 22.55 -15.98
C ARG A 410 1.44 22.28 -16.66
N GLU A 411 1.30 21.15 -17.36
CA GLU A 411 0.03 20.72 -17.97
C GLU A 411 -1.07 20.50 -16.92
N GLN A 412 -0.68 20.13 -15.69
CA GLN A 412 -1.54 20.04 -14.51
C GLN A 412 -1.53 21.30 -13.63
N SER A 413 -1.01 22.43 -14.12
CA SER A 413 -1.00 23.69 -13.37
C SER A 413 -0.25 23.59 -12.03
N ILE A 414 0.97 23.05 -12.06
CA ILE A 414 1.91 22.95 -10.95
C ILE A 414 3.24 23.57 -11.37
N TRP A 415 3.77 24.48 -10.55
CA TRP A 415 4.92 25.34 -10.85
C TRP A 415 6.07 25.28 -9.84
N GLY A 416 5.88 24.67 -8.66
CA GLY A 416 6.90 24.59 -7.61
C GLY A 416 8.28 24.09 -8.08
N GLU A 417 9.35 24.70 -7.57
CA GLU A 417 10.73 24.53 -8.07
C GLU A 417 11.63 23.65 -7.19
N ASP A 418 11.31 23.51 -5.91
CA ASP A 418 12.05 22.71 -4.91
C ASP A 418 11.11 21.76 -4.14
N GLU A 419 11.64 21.00 -3.19
CA GLU A 419 10.86 20.05 -2.36
C GLU A 419 9.78 20.71 -1.49
N TYR A 420 9.85 22.02 -1.27
CA TYR A 420 8.88 22.80 -0.51
C TYR A 420 7.87 23.52 -1.42
N GLY A 421 7.91 23.30 -2.73
CA GLY A 421 7.02 23.95 -3.69
C GLY A 421 7.27 25.45 -3.82
N ALA A 422 8.50 25.92 -3.62
CA ALA A 422 8.86 27.33 -3.82
C ALA A 422 8.45 27.80 -5.22
N ASN A 423 7.95 29.03 -5.34
CA ASN A 423 7.42 29.62 -6.57
C ASN A 423 6.16 28.92 -7.15
N GLU A 424 5.47 28.10 -6.37
CA GLU A 424 4.11 27.67 -6.72
C GLU A 424 3.17 28.88 -6.85
N SER A 425 2.32 28.87 -7.87
CA SER A 425 1.42 29.98 -8.20
C SER A 425 -0.06 29.57 -8.23
N ASN A 426 -0.35 28.27 -8.22
CA ASN A 426 -1.70 27.73 -8.12
C ASN A 426 -2.13 27.63 -6.66
N SER A 427 -2.87 28.61 -6.16
CA SER A 427 -3.42 28.56 -4.80
C SER A 427 -4.62 27.63 -4.65
N GLY A 428 -5.06 26.97 -5.73
CA GLY A 428 -6.34 26.29 -5.79
C GLY A 428 -7.52 27.22 -5.50
N GLY A 429 -7.38 28.53 -5.74
CA GLY A 429 -8.38 29.54 -5.39
C GLY A 429 -8.38 29.97 -3.92
N LEU A 430 -7.47 29.47 -3.09
CA LEU A 430 -7.32 29.83 -1.68
C LEU A 430 -5.97 30.50 -1.42
N ALA A 431 -5.94 31.84 -1.40
CA ALA A 431 -4.69 32.60 -1.25
C ALA A 431 -3.86 32.20 -0.01
N ILE A 432 -4.51 31.75 1.06
CA ILE A 432 -3.83 31.27 2.29
C ILE A 432 -2.86 30.10 2.03
N GLN A 433 -3.05 29.34 0.94
CA GLN A 433 -2.22 28.20 0.58
C GLN A 433 -0.82 28.58 0.08
N LEU A 434 -0.62 29.82 -0.37
CA LEU A 434 0.67 30.26 -0.90
C LEU A 434 1.37 31.22 0.08
N PRO A 435 2.69 31.09 0.29
CA PRO A 435 3.52 29.97 -0.16
C PRO A 435 3.11 28.65 0.53
N ILE A 436 3.38 27.51 -0.15
CA ILE A 436 3.05 26.15 0.33
C ILE A 436 3.62 25.93 1.72
N TYR A 437 4.90 26.27 1.90
CA TYR A 437 5.55 26.34 3.18
C TYR A 437 5.83 27.79 3.57
N LYS A 438 5.31 28.18 4.73
CA LYS A 438 5.63 29.46 5.36
C LYS A 438 6.90 29.29 6.20
N GLU A 439 7.53 30.39 6.59
CA GLU A 439 8.75 30.36 7.40
C GLU A 439 8.52 31.02 8.75
N ILE A 440 9.15 30.46 9.79
CA ILE A 440 9.17 31.04 11.12
C ILE A 440 10.59 31.03 11.67
N LEU A 441 10.94 32.11 12.37
CA LEU A 441 12.25 32.27 13.00
C LEU A 441 12.09 32.11 14.52
N VAL A 442 13.04 31.41 15.14
CA VAL A 442 13.16 31.36 16.60
C VAL A 442 13.48 32.76 17.11
N ASN A 443 12.73 33.25 18.09
CA ASN A 443 12.74 34.62 18.60
C ASN A 443 12.44 35.68 17.53
N GLY A 444 11.73 35.29 16.46
CA GLY A 444 11.27 36.19 15.41
C GLY A 444 9.93 36.85 15.73
N TYR A 445 9.48 37.71 14.81
CA TYR A 445 8.12 38.24 14.83
C TYR A 445 7.09 37.13 14.54
N PRO A 446 5.85 37.26 15.04
CA PRO A 446 4.79 36.32 14.71
C PRO A 446 4.53 36.22 13.20
N THR A 447 4.41 34.98 12.71
CA THR A 447 3.99 34.66 11.34
C THR A 447 2.50 34.34 11.33
N ARG A 448 1.74 34.98 10.42
CA ARG A 448 0.31 34.72 10.27
C ARG A 448 0.05 33.41 9.50
N ILE A 449 -0.73 32.51 10.08
CA ILE A 449 -1.11 31.21 9.51
C ILE A 449 -2.63 31.07 9.54
N CYS A 450 -3.28 30.66 8.45
CA CYS A 450 -4.74 30.53 8.40
C CYS A 450 -5.18 29.13 8.01
N SER A 451 -6.23 28.62 8.66
CA SER A 451 -6.88 27.34 8.37
C SER A 451 -8.30 27.60 7.86
N SER A 452 -8.77 26.81 6.89
CA SER A 452 -10.09 26.99 6.28
C SER A 452 -10.73 25.66 5.91
N ASN A 453 -12.06 25.58 6.01
CA ASN A 453 -12.87 24.47 5.50
C ASN A 453 -13.61 24.79 4.18
N GLN A 454 -13.13 25.79 3.40
CA GLN A 454 -13.80 26.21 2.15
C GLN A 454 -14.05 25.05 1.18
N TYR A 455 -13.13 24.08 1.11
CA TYR A 455 -13.22 22.90 0.24
C TYR A 455 -13.67 21.62 0.96
N GLY A 456 -14.12 21.75 2.21
CA GLY A 456 -14.45 20.64 3.09
C GLY A 456 -13.44 20.51 4.22
N GLU A 457 -13.51 19.40 4.92
CA GLU A 457 -12.88 19.19 6.23
C GLU A 457 -11.96 17.96 6.20
N GLN A 458 -11.21 17.79 7.29
CA GLN A 458 -10.24 16.72 7.50
C GLN A 458 -9.01 16.82 6.62
N ASN A 459 -9.10 16.38 5.37
CA ASN A 459 -7.99 16.17 4.46
C ASN A 459 -8.11 17.04 3.20
N LYS A 460 -8.83 18.16 3.30
CA LYS A 460 -9.06 19.07 2.18
C LYS A 460 -8.08 20.23 2.19
N LEU A 461 -7.81 20.76 1.00
CA LEU A 461 -6.97 21.94 0.82
C LEU A 461 -7.54 23.10 1.63
N GLY A 462 -6.73 23.71 2.49
CA GLY A 462 -7.24 24.71 3.44
C GLY A 462 -7.06 24.30 4.88
N ASN A 463 -7.26 23.02 5.20
CA ASN A 463 -7.37 22.59 6.60
C ASN A 463 -6.02 22.69 7.32
N SER A 464 -4.97 22.10 6.75
CA SER A 464 -3.62 22.14 7.32
C SER A 464 -2.72 23.14 6.59
N GLN A 465 -1.83 23.79 7.33
CA GLN A 465 -0.78 24.69 6.82
C GLN A 465 0.59 24.23 7.29
N PHE A 466 1.59 24.35 6.41
CA PHE A 466 2.95 23.90 6.70
C PHE A 466 3.89 25.10 6.93
N VAL A 467 4.69 25.01 8.00
CA VAL A 467 5.66 26.04 8.39
C VAL A 467 7.03 25.42 8.62
N LYS A 468 8.08 25.97 8.01
CA LYS A 468 9.46 25.55 8.22
C LYS A 468 10.04 26.19 9.46
N LEU A 469 10.62 25.38 10.34
CA LEU A 469 11.37 25.80 11.51
C LEU A 469 12.79 25.21 11.45
N ASN A 470 13.79 26.06 11.28
CA ASN A 470 15.20 25.68 11.31
C ASN A 470 15.76 25.81 12.73
N ILE A 471 16.34 24.72 13.24
CA ILE A 471 17.03 24.69 14.53
C ILE A 471 18.53 24.50 14.28
N THR A 472 19.33 25.51 14.63
CA THR A 472 20.78 25.52 14.37
C THR A 472 21.59 24.75 15.42
N GLN A 473 21.07 24.66 16.65
CA GLN A 473 21.67 23.93 17.77
C GLN A 473 20.56 23.41 18.69
N ALA A 474 20.86 22.37 19.48
CA ALA A 474 19.87 21.83 20.41
C ALA A 474 19.40 22.89 21.40
N VAL A 475 18.08 23.09 21.49
CA VAL A 475 17.47 24.19 22.25
C VAL A 475 16.13 23.76 22.83
N GLN A 476 15.82 24.26 24.03
CA GLN A 476 14.47 24.21 24.59
C GLN A 476 13.70 25.41 24.04
N LEU A 477 12.54 25.17 23.43
CA LEU A 477 11.73 26.24 22.86
C LEU A 477 10.28 26.12 23.31
N SER A 478 9.55 27.23 23.20
CA SER A 478 8.11 27.32 23.36
C SER A 478 7.50 27.76 22.03
N VAL A 479 6.59 26.97 21.47
CA VAL A 479 5.81 27.32 20.27
C VAL A 479 4.45 27.81 20.73
N HIS A 480 4.02 28.96 20.20
CA HIS A 480 2.74 29.58 20.50
C HIS A 480 1.94 29.78 19.21
N VAL A 481 0.65 29.44 19.26
CA VAL A 481 -0.33 29.67 18.20
C VAL A 481 -1.52 30.35 18.85
N GLU A 482 -1.75 31.62 18.51
CA GLU A 482 -2.82 32.44 19.10
C GLU A 482 -3.70 33.01 18.00
N LYS A 483 -5.02 33.06 18.16
CA LYS A 483 -5.93 33.64 17.17
C LYS A 483 -5.55 35.09 16.87
N SER A 484 -5.43 35.42 15.59
CA SER A 484 -5.14 36.78 15.16
C SER A 484 -6.25 37.73 15.57
N VAL A 485 -5.88 38.92 16.04
CA VAL A 485 -6.80 39.90 16.66
C VAL A 485 -7.89 40.43 15.73
N ASP A 486 -7.71 40.33 14.41
CA ASP A 486 -8.66 40.77 13.38
C ASP A 486 -9.65 39.69 12.96
N ILE A 487 -9.60 38.49 13.56
CA ILE A 487 -10.49 37.37 13.28
C ILE A 487 -11.49 37.16 14.43
N ASN A 488 -12.77 37.26 14.11
CA ASN A 488 -13.87 37.02 15.06
C ASN A 488 -14.39 35.58 15.06
N THR A 489 -13.83 34.71 14.23
CA THR A 489 -14.19 33.29 14.20
C THR A 489 -13.67 32.59 15.45
N TYR A 490 -14.52 31.82 16.13
CA TYR A 490 -14.09 30.91 17.18
C TYR A 490 -13.12 29.87 16.61
N SER A 491 -12.00 29.61 17.28
CA SER A 491 -11.00 28.66 16.81
C SER A 491 -10.47 27.73 17.91
N LYS A 492 -10.00 26.56 17.49
CA LYS A 492 -9.27 25.61 18.33
C LYS A 492 -7.98 25.21 17.61
N PRO A 493 -6.96 26.10 17.58
CA PRO A 493 -5.71 25.79 16.91
C PRO A 493 -5.02 24.59 17.56
N GLU A 494 -4.55 23.67 16.73
CA GLU A 494 -3.65 22.58 17.10
C GLU A 494 -2.47 22.55 16.15
N PHE A 495 -1.37 21.94 16.59
CA PHE A 495 -0.23 21.72 15.70
C PHE A 495 0.58 20.48 16.03
N PHE A 496 1.17 19.91 14.99
CA PHE A 496 2.19 18.87 15.06
C PHE A 496 3.56 19.44 14.71
N ILE A 497 4.62 18.82 15.24
CA ILE A 497 6.00 19.10 14.86
C ILE A 497 6.58 17.80 14.28
N TYR A 498 7.09 17.89 13.06
CA TYR A 498 7.64 16.76 12.32
C TYR A 498 9.13 16.93 12.05
N LEU A 499 9.88 15.83 12.12
CA LEU A 499 11.25 15.71 11.65
C LEU A 499 11.30 14.61 10.60
N ARG A 500 11.40 14.99 9.32
CA ARG A 500 11.38 14.05 8.18
C ARG A 500 10.15 13.13 8.21
N GLY A 501 8.97 13.73 8.32
CA GLY A 501 7.67 13.03 8.36
C GLY A 501 7.34 12.37 9.70
N ALA A 502 8.33 12.09 10.55
CA ALA A 502 8.08 11.53 11.87
C ALA A 502 7.61 12.60 12.86
N GLN A 503 6.46 12.37 13.51
CA GLN A 503 5.97 13.24 14.58
C GLN A 503 6.92 13.20 15.79
N VAL A 504 7.42 14.37 16.18
CA VAL A 504 8.30 14.57 17.34
C VAL A 504 7.68 15.46 18.42
N GLY A 505 6.60 16.18 18.09
CA GLY A 505 5.84 17.00 19.03
C GLY A 505 4.39 17.16 18.58
N TYR A 506 3.52 17.44 19.54
CA TYR A 506 2.10 17.73 19.32
C TYR A 506 1.63 18.66 20.44
N ALA A 507 0.74 19.60 20.09
CA ALA A 507 0.06 20.45 21.05
C ALA A 507 -1.45 20.35 20.82
N GLU A 508 -2.12 19.67 21.74
CA GLU A 508 -3.58 19.55 21.78
C GLU A 508 -4.22 20.84 22.30
N ASN A 509 -5.34 21.23 21.71
CA ASN A 509 -6.08 22.42 22.12
C ASN A 509 -7.05 22.08 23.26
N ILE A 510 -6.77 22.61 24.45
CA ILE A 510 -7.67 22.56 25.62
C ILE A 510 -8.34 23.91 25.92
N GLU A 511 -7.89 24.99 25.29
CA GLU A 511 -8.37 26.36 25.49
C GLU A 511 -8.76 26.99 24.15
N ALA A 512 -9.88 27.71 24.12
CA ALA A 512 -10.30 28.43 22.92
C ALA A 512 -9.24 29.42 22.45
N ASP A 513 -9.13 29.57 21.13
CA ASP A 513 -8.36 30.60 20.44
C ASP A 513 -6.84 30.56 20.62
N LYS A 514 -6.26 29.63 21.38
CA LYS A 514 -4.79 29.53 21.51
C LYS A 514 -4.33 28.13 21.92
N VAL A 515 -3.08 27.81 21.59
CA VAL A 515 -2.37 26.64 22.07
C VAL A 515 -0.87 26.94 22.17
N SER A 516 -0.18 26.32 23.12
CA SER A 516 1.28 26.39 23.20
C SER A 516 1.87 25.11 23.76
N THR A 517 3.12 24.81 23.39
CA THR A 517 3.87 23.69 23.98
C THR A 517 5.34 24.03 24.12
N SER A 518 5.98 23.48 25.15
CA SER A 518 7.43 23.54 25.36
C SER A 518 8.07 22.23 24.90
N ILE A 519 9.07 22.31 24.03
CA ILE A 519 9.74 21.13 23.48
C ILE A 519 11.25 21.35 23.32
N LYS A 520 12.04 20.30 23.55
CA LYS A 520 13.47 20.29 23.26
C LYS A 520 13.69 19.72 21.87
N LEU A 521 14.24 20.51 20.97
CA LEU A 521 14.59 20.08 19.61
C LEU A 521 16.11 20.03 19.44
N SER A 522 16.59 19.06 18.68
CA SER A 522 17.98 18.98 18.23
C SER A 522 18.21 19.88 17.01
N LYS A 523 19.47 20.04 16.60
CA LYS A 523 19.78 20.67 15.29
C LYS A 523 19.05 19.91 14.17
N GLY A 524 18.37 20.64 13.29
CA GLY A 524 17.65 20.08 12.14
C GLY A 524 16.61 21.04 11.57
N ASN A 525 16.03 20.66 10.44
CA ASN A 525 14.85 21.32 9.88
C ASN A 525 13.60 20.54 10.29
N TYR A 526 12.61 21.28 10.77
CA TYR A 526 11.34 20.74 11.22
C TYR A 526 10.20 21.37 10.40
N VAL A 527 9.11 20.62 10.26
CA VAL A 527 7.86 21.11 9.70
C VAL A 527 6.84 21.19 10.82
N LEU A 528 6.22 22.35 11.00
CA LEU A 528 5.00 22.49 11.78
C LEU A 528 3.81 22.32 10.84
N GLU A 529 2.90 21.40 11.18
CA GLU A 529 1.57 21.35 10.60
C GLU A 529 0.62 22.06 11.56
N ILE A 530 0.02 23.17 11.13
CA ILE A 530 -0.88 23.99 11.95
C ILE A 530 -2.25 23.96 11.31
N TYR A 531 -3.28 23.72 12.12
CA TYR A 531 -4.66 23.65 11.67
C TYR A 531 -5.62 24.08 12.77
N ASP A 532 -6.85 24.37 12.39
CA ASP A 532 -7.94 24.51 13.34
C ASP A 532 -8.65 23.16 13.48
N LYS A 533 -8.71 22.61 14.70
CA LYS A 533 -9.37 21.33 14.99
C LYS A 533 -10.81 21.31 14.49
N ILE A 534 -11.49 22.45 14.53
CA ILE A 534 -12.89 22.58 14.09
C ILE A 534 -13.04 22.19 12.61
N TYR A 535 -12.03 22.40 11.78
CA TYR A 535 -12.07 22.03 10.36
C TYR A 535 -11.50 20.63 10.07
N ARG A 536 -10.96 19.93 11.07
CA ARG A 536 -10.49 18.55 10.93
C ARG A 536 -11.41 17.51 11.56
N ASP A 537 -12.15 17.87 12.60
CA ASP A 537 -12.96 16.89 13.36
C ASP A 537 -14.47 17.01 13.08
N ASN A 538 -14.94 18.12 12.54
CA ASN A 538 -16.37 18.43 12.51
C ASN A 538 -17.01 18.13 11.14
N GLU A 539 -17.01 16.86 10.71
CA GLU A 539 -17.34 16.33 9.36
C GLU A 539 -18.60 16.87 8.62
N ASN A 540 -19.40 17.76 9.20
CA ASN A 540 -20.61 18.31 8.61
C ASN A 540 -20.84 19.80 8.94
N SER A 541 -19.80 20.63 9.08
CA SER A 541 -20.03 22.07 9.19
C SER A 541 -20.61 22.61 7.88
N THR A 542 -21.85 23.07 7.91
CA THR A 542 -22.48 23.75 6.76
C THR A 542 -21.90 25.15 6.52
N SER A 543 -21.20 25.71 7.52
CA SER A 543 -20.56 27.02 7.42
C SER A 543 -19.11 26.91 6.94
N LYS A 544 -18.81 27.61 5.85
CA LYS A 544 -17.45 27.78 5.33
C LYS A 544 -16.79 28.96 6.01
N ASN A 545 -15.77 28.70 6.82
CA ASN A 545 -15.07 29.69 7.60
C ASN A 545 -13.56 29.58 7.41
N THR A 546 -12.87 30.64 7.82
CA THR A 546 -11.42 30.70 7.92
C THR A 546 -11.07 31.25 9.29
N SER A 547 -10.15 30.60 9.98
CA SER A 547 -9.48 31.11 11.17
C SER A 547 -8.04 31.45 10.84
N CYS A 548 -7.49 32.47 11.49
CA CYS A 548 -6.07 32.81 11.38
C CYS A 548 -5.45 32.96 12.75
N PHE A 549 -4.17 32.66 12.80
CA PHE A 549 -3.35 32.62 13.99
C PHE A 549 -2.05 33.38 13.79
N ASP A 550 -1.62 34.09 14.82
CA ASP A 550 -0.29 34.64 14.94
C ASP A 550 0.59 33.59 15.65
N VAL A 551 1.56 33.05 14.90
CA VAL A 551 2.41 31.94 15.35
C VAL A 551 3.82 32.46 15.63
N TYR A 552 4.35 32.19 16.82
CA TYR A 552 5.71 32.59 17.20
C TYR A 552 6.41 31.52 18.03
N VAL A 553 7.75 31.52 17.97
CA VAL A 553 8.60 30.55 18.67
C VAL A 553 9.61 31.29 19.52
N ILE A 554 9.73 30.90 20.79
CA ILE A 554 10.65 31.51 21.77
C ILE A 554 11.67 30.44 22.19
N ALA A 555 12.96 30.78 22.19
CA ALA A 555 13.98 29.96 22.84
C ALA A 555 14.00 30.26 24.35
N ASN A 556 13.90 29.22 25.17
CA ASN A 556 13.89 29.31 26.63
C ASN A 556 15.29 29.24 27.24
#